data_AF-A0A2V5ZCX4-F1
#
_entry.id   AF-A0A2V5ZCX4-F1
#
_cell.length_a   1.000
_cell.length_b   1.000
_cell.length_c   1.000
_cell.angle_alpha   90.00
_cell.angle_beta   90.00
_cell.angle_gamma   90.00
#
_symmetry.space_group_name_H-M   'P 1'
#
loop_
_entity.id
_entity.type
_entity.pdbx_description
1 polymer ?
#
loop_
_entity_poly.entity_id
_entity_poly.type
_entity_poly.pdbx_seq_one_letter_code
_entity_poly.pdbx_strand_id
1 'polypeptide(L)'
;MKRKPQNQKKGTTMNSLTQLKKILILPILIALAVVTLVSPRVARADAVTDWNLIASTAIVTTAAQPPPVSALSFAMVQGAVYDAVNAIDRGHQPYLVQPASNPTDSKEAATATAAYQVLIGLFPSQQPTLQPQYDAYIAALPDNPPGSKAAGVTIGEATASAMLIARMNDGRFGPTPTPYPSPAPPGIWRPTPPNFLNDPAAWVGNVLPFLVPNVEMLRTDGPNPLTSAEYAEDFNEVKELGSLTSTTRTPDQTDAAIFWQDHAHALFNRIFRTLAA
;
A
#
# COMPACT_ATOMS: atom_id res chain seq x y z
N MET A 1 50.48 49.25 33.48
CA MET A 1 51.49 49.73 32.53
C MET A 1 52.82 49.05 32.85
N LYS A 2 53.55 48.62 31.80
CA LYS A 2 54.87 47.93 31.76
C LYS A 2 54.89 46.39 31.74
N ARG A 3 55.75 45.92 30.84
CA ARG A 3 55.86 44.62 30.14
C ARG A 3 56.96 43.73 30.77
N LYS A 4 56.76 42.39 30.74
CA LYS A 4 57.67 41.24 30.36
C LYS A 4 59.17 41.24 30.77
N PRO A 5 60.00 40.19 30.56
CA PRO A 5 59.79 38.76 30.19
C PRO A 5 60.72 37.70 30.89
N GLN A 6 60.59 36.42 30.50
CA GLN A 6 61.61 35.34 30.26
C GLN A 6 62.60 34.93 31.39
N ASN A 7 63.02 33.68 31.60
CA ASN A 7 63.36 32.62 30.65
C ASN A 7 63.53 31.22 31.33
N GLN A 8 63.47 30.19 30.48
CA GLN A 8 63.86 28.75 30.57
C GLN A 8 65.10 28.38 31.46
N LYS A 9 65.43 27.14 31.89
CA LYS A 9 65.12 25.72 31.56
C LYS A 9 65.84 24.83 32.60
N LYS A 10 65.37 23.61 32.88
CA LYS A 10 66.18 22.36 32.91
C LYS A 10 65.30 21.14 33.15
N GLY A 11 65.35 20.17 32.23
CA GLY A 11 64.71 18.87 32.36
C GLY A 11 65.67 17.82 32.94
N THR A 12 65.14 16.66 33.30
CA THR A 12 65.81 15.34 33.22
C THR A 12 64.73 14.26 33.21
N THR A 13 64.91 13.28 32.33
CA THR A 13 63.96 12.23 31.95
C THR A 13 64.28 10.89 32.65
N MET A 14 63.22 10.18 33.07
CA MET A 14 62.99 8.71 33.08
C MET A 14 63.92 7.70 33.79
N ASN A 15 63.32 6.85 34.66
CA ASN A 15 63.00 5.41 34.46
C ASN A 15 62.46 4.80 35.77
N SER A 16 61.25 4.23 35.81
CA SER A 16 60.84 2.83 35.51
C SER A 16 61.34 1.78 36.52
N LEU A 17 60.42 1.28 37.37
CA LEU A 17 60.07 -0.15 37.51
C LEU A 17 59.20 -0.43 38.74
N THR A 18 58.25 -1.35 38.56
CA THR A 18 57.49 -2.12 39.55
C THR A 18 56.45 -1.37 40.41
N GLN A 19 55.17 -1.74 40.28
CA GLN A 19 54.53 -2.66 41.22
C GLN A 19 53.04 -2.94 40.86
N LEU A 20 52.70 -4.22 41.02
CA LEU A 20 51.41 -4.82 41.37
C LEU A 20 50.19 -4.79 40.42
N LYS A 21 49.99 -5.98 39.84
CA LYS A 21 48.71 -6.64 39.51
C LYS A 21 47.60 -6.36 40.53
N LYS A 22 46.46 -5.79 40.07
CA LYS A 22 45.11 -6.09 40.58
C LYS A 22 44.08 -5.98 39.46
N ILE A 23 43.66 -7.15 38.96
CA ILE A 23 42.29 -7.51 38.56
C ILE A 23 41.52 -6.44 37.76
N LEU A 24 41.61 -6.51 36.43
CA LEU A 24 40.66 -5.88 35.50
C LEU A 24 39.92 -6.99 34.74
N ILE A 25 38.95 -7.64 35.39
CA ILE A 25 38.09 -8.65 34.74
C ILE A 25 36.61 -8.19 34.70
N LEU A 26 36.27 -7.01 35.21
CA LEU A 26 34.87 -6.58 35.32
C LEU A 26 34.32 -5.59 34.27
N PRO A 27 35.08 -4.92 33.37
CA PRO A 27 34.44 -4.08 32.34
C PRO A 27 34.23 -4.79 31.00
N ILE A 28 34.72 -6.02 30.79
CA ILE A 28 34.58 -6.73 29.51
C ILE A 28 33.24 -7.49 29.40
N LEU A 29 32.57 -7.76 30.52
CA LEU A 29 31.28 -8.46 30.53
C LEU A 29 30.05 -7.55 30.33
N ILE A 30 30.20 -6.22 30.39
CA ILE A 30 29.09 -5.27 30.13
C ILE A 30 29.12 -4.75 28.69
N ALA A 31 30.27 -4.80 28.00
CA ALA A 31 30.37 -4.52 26.56
C ALA A 31 29.91 -5.68 25.67
N LEU A 32 29.66 -6.87 26.24
CA LEU A 32 29.22 -8.07 25.51
C LEU A 32 27.73 -8.41 25.73
N ALA A 33 26.98 -7.55 26.43
CA ALA A 33 25.58 -7.77 26.78
C ALA A 33 24.59 -6.80 26.07
N VAL A 34 25.05 -6.07 25.06
CA VAL A 34 24.20 -5.28 24.13
C VAL A 34 24.37 -5.79 22.69
N VAL A 35 24.47 -7.11 22.55
CA VAL A 35 24.07 -7.81 21.32
C VAL A 35 22.87 -8.68 21.70
N THR A 36 21.83 -8.04 22.21
CA THR A 36 20.50 -8.65 22.15
C THR A 36 20.17 -8.76 20.68
N LEU A 37 20.03 -10.01 20.24
CA LEU A 37 19.65 -10.41 18.90
C LEU A 37 18.53 -9.50 18.36
N VAL A 38 18.91 -8.51 17.54
CA VAL A 38 18.14 -8.30 16.33
C VAL A 38 18.52 -9.53 15.51
N SER A 39 17.79 -10.63 15.72
CA SER A 39 17.67 -11.63 14.68
C SER A 39 17.40 -10.82 13.43
N PRO A 40 18.16 -10.98 12.32
CA PRO A 40 17.65 -10.46 11.07
C PRO A 40 16.24 -11.01 11.02
N ARG A 41 15.23 -10.12 11.01
CA ARG A 41 13.95 -10.54 10.43
C ARG A 41 14.42 -11.07 9.10
N VAL A 42 14.36 -12.39 8.92
CA VAL A 42 14.37 -12.93 7.57
C VAL A 42 13.22 -12.14 6.98
N ALA A 43 13.55 -11.14 6.16
CA ALA A 43 12.57 -10.53 5.31
C ALA A 43 12.11 -11.73 4.50
N ARG A 44 11.00 -12.35 4.94
CA ARG A 44 10.26 -13.22 4.06
C ARG A 44 9.82 -12.24 3.00
N ALA A 45 10.59 -12.19 1.91
CA ALA A 45 10.16 -11.65 0.65
C ALA A 45 8.98 -12.55 0.25
N ASP A 46 7.82 -12.27 0.83
CA ASP A 46 6.59 -12.91 0.46
C ASP A 46 6.17 -12.26 -0.86
N ALA A 47 6.18 -13.06 -1.92
CA ALA A 47 5.89 -12.61 -3.28
C ALA A 47 4.60 -11.78 -3.33
N VAL A 48 3.60 -12.11 -2.50
CA VAL A 48 2.34 -11.37 -2.44
C VAL A 48 2.58 -9.95 -1.91
N THR A 49 3.29 -9.78 -0.79
CA THR A 49 3.62 -8.44 -0.27
C THR A 49 4.51 -7.62 -1.21
N ASP A 50 5.49 -8.23 -1.88
CA ASP A 50 6.38 -7.55 -2.84
C ASP A 50 5.60 -7.05 -4.05
N TRP A 51 4.81 -7.92 -4.68
CA TRP A 51 4.02 -7.57 -5.85
C TRP A 51 2.83 -6.67 -5.50
N ASN A 52 2.33 -6.71 -4.26
CA ASN A 52 1.38 -5.72 -3.75
C ASN A 52 2.00 -4.32 -3.63
N LEU A 53 3.27 -4.20 -3.21
CA LEU A 53 3.99 -2.93 -3.18
C LEU A 53 4.21 -2.37 -4.59
N ILE A 54 4.60 -3.21 -5.54
CA ILE A 54 4.74 -2.85 -6.96
C ILE A 54 3.39 -2.38 -7.51
N ALA A 55 2.31 -3.14 -7.25
CA ALA A 55 0.96 -2.75 -7.65
C ALA A 55 0.53 -1.41 -7.04
N SER A 56 0.83 -1.18 -5.77
CA SER A 56 0.54 0.09 -5.10
C SER A 56 1.25 1.27 -5.77
N THR A 57 2.52 1.09 -6.15
CA THR A 57 3.28 2.11 -6.88
C THR A 57 2.66 2.36 -8.26
N ALA A 58 2.41 1.29 -9.02
CA ALA A 58 1.85 1.38 -10.37
C ALA A 58 0.47 2.05 -10.41
N ILE A 59 -0.42 1.68 -9.48
CA ILE A 59 -1.81 2.16 -9.41
C ILE A 59 -1.89 3.57 -8.84
N VAL A 60 -1.25 3.82 -7.69
CA VAL A 60 -1.47 5.06 -6.93
C VAL A 60 -0.44 6.13 -7.29
N THR A 61 0.83 5.77 -7.45
CA THR A 61 1.90 6.76 -7.71
C THR A 61 2.04 7.05 -9.20
N THR A 62 2.14 6.01 -10.03
CA THR A 62 2.43 6.18 -11.46
C THR A 62 1.18 6.49 -12.27
N ALA A 63 0.08 5.76 -12.05
CA ALA A 63 -1.19 6.03 -12.72
C ALA A 63 -2.01 7.16 -12.07
N ALA A 64 -1.62 7.60 -10.86
CA ALA A 64 -2.31 8.64 -10.10
C ALA A 64 -3.82 8.42 -9.98
N GLN A 65 -4.26 7.16 -9.88
CA GLN A 65 -5.68 6.86 -9.77
C GLN A 65 -6.22 7.37 -8.44
N PRO A 66 -7.36 8.09 -8.43
CA PRO A 66 -7.99 8.50 -7.18
C PRO A 66 -8.57 7.28 -6.45
N PRO A 67 -8.84 7.39 -5.14
CA PRO A 67 -9.24 6.23 -4.33
C PRO A 67 -10.37 5.38 -4.93
N PRO A 68 -11.51 5.95 -5.41
CA PRO A 68 -12.61 5.14 -5.95
C PRO A 68 -12.19 4.28 -7.15
N VAL A 69 -11.29 4.79 -7.99
CA VAL A 69 -10.81 4.10 -9.18
C VAL A 69 -9.76 3.05 -8.80
N SER A 70 -8.83 3.42 -7.91
CA SER A 70 -7.74 2.54 -7.47
C SER A 70 -8.23 1.24 -6.84
N ALA A 71 -9.38 1.29 -6.13
CA ALA A 71 -10.00 0.13 -5.50
C ALA A 71 -10.22 -1.01 -6.51
N LEU A 72 -10.70 -0.66 -7.70
CA LEU A 72 -10.99 -1.60 -8.78
C LEU A 72 -9.70 -2.24 -9.31
N SER A 73 -8.66 -1.44 -9.53
CA SER A 73 -7.37 -1.94 -10.01
C SER A 73 -6.68 -2.84 -8.97
N PHE A 74 -6.74 -2.49 -7.68
CA PHE A 74 -6.26 -3.38 -6.62
C PHE A 74 -7.05 -4.69 -6.57
N ALA A 75 -8.38 -4.64 -6.67
CA ALA A 75 -9.22 -5.84 -6.67
C ALA A 75 -8.89 -6.78 -7.83
N MET A 76 -8.65 -6.23 -9.03
CA MET A 76 -8.23 -7.03 -10.19
C MET A 76 -6.86 -7.69 -9.97
N VAL A 77 -5.85 -6.92 -9.55
CA VAL A 77 -4.50 -7.46 -9.33
C VAL A 77 -4.52 -8.54 -8.24
N GLN A 78 -5.11 -8.23 -7.08
CA GLN A 78 -5.09 -9.12 -5.93
C GLN A 78 -6.03 -10.32 -6.10
N GLY A 79 -7.13 -10.19 -6.84
CA GLY A 79 -7.99 -11.32 -7.19
C GLY A 79 -7.29 -12.34 -8.11
N ALA A 80 -6.51 -11.87 -9.09
CA ALA A 80 -5.72 -12.76 -9.94
C ALA A 80 -4.58 -13.45 -9.17
N VAL A 81 -3.92 -12.73 -8.26
CA VAL A 81 -2.90 -13.29 -7.35
C VAL A 81 -3.52 -14.33 -6.42
N TYR A 82 -4.70 -14.05 -5.85
CA TYR A 82 -5.42 -14.98 -4.99
C TYR A 82 -5.69 -16.30 -5.72
N ASP A 83 -6.25 -16.26 -6.93
CA ASP A 83 -6.48 -17.47 -7.72
C ASP A 83 -5.17 -18.18 -8.08
N ALA A 84 -4.10 -17.45 -8.38
CA ALA A 84 -2.81 -18.02 -8.75
C ALA A 84 -2.21 -18.84 -7.58
N VAL A 85 -2.19 -18.24 -6.39
CA VAL A 85 -1.69 -18.90 -5.18
C VAL A 85 -2.62 -20.05 -4.77
N ASN A 86 -3.93 -19.82 -4.79
CA ASN A 86 -4.92 -20.81 -4.37
C ASN A 86 -5.03 -21.99 -5.35
N ALA A 87 -4.68 -21.81 -6.63
CA ALA A 87 -4.57 -22.93 -7.56
C ALA A 87 -3.53 -23.96 -7.10
N ILE A 88 -2.41 -23.50 -6.55
CA ILE A 88 -1.31 -24.34 -6.08
C ILE A 88 -1.57 -24.83 -4.65
N ASP A 89 -2.04 -23.94 -3.76
CA ASP A 89 -2.27 -24.26 -2.36
C ASP A 89 -3.53 -25.09 -2.10
N ARG A 90 -4.59 -24.81 -2.87
CA ARG A 90 -5.92 -25.46 -2.81
C ARG A 90 -6.61 -25.42 -1.44
N GLY A 91 -6.26 -24.44 -0.61
CA GLY A 91 -6.85 -24.25 0.71
C GLY A 91 -8.23 -23.57 0.70
N HIS A 92 -8.59 -22.90 -0.39
CA HIS A 92 -9.79 -22.05 -0.45
C HIS A 92 -10.57 -22.23 -1.77
N GLN A 93 -11.77 -21.66 -1.82
CA GLN A 93 -12.55 -21.57 -3.06
C GLN A 93 -11.90 -20.55 -4.01
N PRO A 94 -11.68 -20.88 -5.30
CA PRO A 94 -11.21 -19.91 -6.27
C PRO A 94 -12.25 -18.79 -6.45
N TYR A 95 -11.77 -17.58 -6.76
CA TYR A 95 -12.60 -16.43 -7.09
C TYR A 95 -13.19 -16.55 -8.50
N LEU A 96 -12.34 -16.79 -9.52
CA LEU A 96 -12.77 -16.97 -10.91
C LEU A 96 -12.37 -18.34 -11.46
N VAL A 97 -11.11 -18.74 -11.29
CA VAL A 97 -10.55 -19.93 -11.93
C VAL A 97 -9.59 -20.68 -11.01
N GLN A 98 -9.47 -21.98 -11.26
CA GLN A 98 -8.47 -22.84 -10.61
C GLN A 98 -7.72 -23.64 -11.68
N PRO A 99 -6.68 -23.06 -12.31
CA PRO A 99 -5.85 -23.79 -13.26
C PRO A 99 -5.28 -25.08 -12.67
N ALA A 100 -5.05 -26.08 -13.52
CA ALA A 100 -4.39 -27.31 -13.11
C ALA A 100 -2.97 -27.01 -12.61
N SER A 101 -2.58 -27.66 -11.52
CA SER A 101 -1.36 -27.37 -10.76
C SER A 101 -0.86 -28.60 -10.02
N ASN A 102 0.41 -28.56 -9.60
CA ASN A 102 0.98 -29.44 -8.59
C ASN A 102 1.29 -28.63 -7.31
N PRO A 103 1.21 -29.25 -6.11
CA PRO A 103 1.57 -28.57 -4.85
C PRO A 103 3.01 -28.06 -4.79
N THR A 104 3.88 -28.54 -5.69
CA THR A 104 5.30 -28.16 -5.81
C THR A 104 5.55 -27.05 -6.84
N ASP A 105 4.53 -26.58 -7.56
CA ASP A 105 4.69 -25.47 -8.50
C ASP A 105 4.99 -24.18 -7.73
N SER A 106 5.74 -23.24 -8.34
CA SER A 106 6.18 -22.03 -7.64
C SER A 106 5.04 -21.03 -7.49
N LYS A 107 4.60 -20.82 -6.23
CA LYS A 107 3.63 -19.78 -5.86
C LYS A 107 4.19 -18.38 -6.10
N GLU A 108 5.49 -18.21 -5.94
CA GLU A 108 6.18 -16.94 -6.17
C GLU A 108 6.14 -16.55 -7.65
N ALA A 109 6.44 -17.51 -8.55
CA ALA A 109 6.32 -17.29 -9.98
C ALA A 109 4.86 -17.00 -10.38
N ALA A 110 3.91 -17.79 -9.86
CA ALA A 110 2.49 -17.58 -10.14
C ALA A 110 1.97 -16.21 -9.66
N THR A 111 2.39 -15.78 -8.46
CA THR A 111 2.06 -14.47 -7.90
C THR A 111 2.62 -13.34 -8.75
N ALA A 112 3.92 -13.41 -9.06
CA ALA A 112 4.62 -12.40 -9.83
C ALA A 112 4.00 -12.22 -11.22
N THR A 113 3.75 -13.34 -11.91
CA THR A 113 3.18 -13.34 -13.24
C THR A 113 1.74 -12.85 -13.24
N ALA A 114 0.91 -13.29 -12.29
CA ALA A 114 -0.48 -12.82 -12.19
C ALA A 114 -0.55 -11.30 -11.98
N ALA A 115 0.23 -10.78 -11.03
CA ALA A 115 0.26 -9.35 -10.75
C ALA A 115 0.79 -8.54 -11.95
N TYR A 116 1.91 -8.97 -12.53
CA TYR A 116 2.52 -8.31 -13.68
C TYR A 116 1.57 -8.22 -14.87
N GLN A 117 0.95 -9.34 -15.25
CA GLN A 117 0.05 -9.43 -16.41
C GLN A 117 -1.20 -8.56 -16.24
N VAL A 118 -1.83 -8.55 -15.04
CA VAL A 118 -2.96 -7.65 -14.77
C VAL A 118 -2.51 -6.19 -14.82
N LEU A 119 -1.35 -5.85 -14.25
CA LEU A 119 -0.85 -4.47 -14.25
C LEU A 119 -0.58 -3.95 -15.65
N ILE A 120 0.06 -4.72 -16.54
CA ILE A 120 0.27 -4.28 -17.93
C ILE A 120 -1.01 -4.32 -18.77
N GLY A 121 -1.98 -5.16 -18.40
CA GLY A 121 -3.33 -5.13 -18.98
C GLY A 121 -4.11 -3.87 -18.61
N LEU A 122 -3.92 -3.37 -17.39
CA LEU A 122 -4.54 -2.13 -16.91
C LEU A 122 -3.78 -0.87 -17.34
N PHE A 123 -2.46 -0.93 -17.37
CA PHE A 123 -1.56 0.20 -17.61
C PHE A 123 -0.47 -0.15 -18.64
N PRO A 124 -0.82 -0.33 -19.92
CA PRO A 124 0.15 -0.74 -20.95
C PRO A 124 1.37 0.17 -21.05
N SER A 125 1.20 1.48 -20.80
CA SER A 125 2.29 2.46 -20.83
C SER A 125 3.35 2.25 -19.74
N GLN A 126 3.06 1.48 -18.70
CA GLN A 126 4.01 1.17 -17.63
C GLN A 126 4.86 -0.08 -17.90
N GLN A 127 4.59 -0.82 -19.00
CA GLN A 127 5.35 -2.02 -19.37
C GLN A 127 6.88 -1.81 -19.37
N PRO A 128 7.45 -0.71 -19.93
CA PRO A 128 8.90 -0.52 -19.94
C PRO A 128 9.53 -0.45 -18.53
N THR A 129 8.75 -0.08 -17.52
CA THR A 129 9.19 0.01 -16.12
C THR A 129 8.94 -1.30 -15.36
N LEU A 130 7.84 -2.00 -15.65
CA LEU A 130 7.43 -3.22 -14.95
C LEU A 130 8.11 -4.48 -15.49
N GLN A 131 8.34 -4.58 -16.80
CA GLN A 131 8.95 -5.76 -17.44
C GLN A 131 10.34 -6.09 -16.86
N PRO A 132 11.28 -5.13 -16.69
CA PRO A 132 12.59 -5.46 -16.12
C PRO A 132 12.52 -5.94 -14.67
N GLN A 133 11.56 -5.44 -13.88
CA GLN A 133 11.35 -5.89 -12.50
C GLN A 133 10.81 -7.33 -12.49
N TYR A 134 9.84 -7.62 -13.35
CA TYR A 134 9.31 -8.97 -13.54
C TYR A 134 10.39 -9.96 -13.97
N ASP A 135 11.16 -9.63 -15.01
CA ASP A 135 12.21 -10.51 -15.55
C ASP A 135 13.29 -10.80 -14.51
N ALA A 136 13.73 -9.77 -13.78
CA ALA A 136 14.71 -9.94 -12.71
C ALA A 136 14.16 -10.84 -11.58
N TYR A 137 12.89 -10.66 -11.20
CA TYR A 137 12.24 -11.47 -10.17
C TYR A 137 12.17 -12.95 -10.60
N ILE A 138 11.64 -13.24 -11.80
CA ILE A 138 11.52 -14.61 -12.32
C ILE A 138 12.89 -15.26 -12.54
N ALA A 139 13.89 -14.51 -13.00
CA ALA A 139 15.25 -15.02 -13.17
C ALA A 139 15.88 -15.46 -11.83
N ALA A 140 15.59 -14.74 -10.74
CA ALA A 140 16.11 -15.04 -9.41
C ALA A 140 15.42 -16.23 -8.71
N LEU A 141 14.22 -16.63 -9.16
CA LEU A 141 13.49 -17.73 -8.54
C LEU A 141 14.16 -19.10 -8.82
N PRO A 142 14.22 -19.98 -7.80
CA PRO A 142 14.68 -21.35 -7.99
C PRO A 142 13.69 -22.12 -8.88
N ASP A 143 14.20 -23.09 -9.62
CA ASP A 143 13.40 -24.04 -10.39
C ASP A 143 13.59 -25.44 -9.81
N ASN A 144 13.06 -25.63 -8.60
CA ASN A 144 13.20 -26.88 -7.86
C ASN A 144 11.84 -27.27 -7.23
N PRO A 145 11.21 -28.38 -7.66
CA PRO A 145 11.69 -29.29 -8.70
C PRO A 145 11.74 -28.62 -10.10
N PRO A 146 12.57 -29.13 -11.03
CA PRO A 146 12.66 -28.56 -12.38
C PRO A 146 11.28 -28.46 -13.04
N GLY A 147 11.00 -27.30 -13.65
CA GLY A 147 9.70 -26.98 -14.25
C GLY A 147 8.69 -26.34 -13.29
N SER A 148 8.93 -26.30 -11.97
CA SER A 148 8.00 -25.68 -11.02
C SER A 148 7.84 -24.18 -11.26
N LYS A 149 8.91 -23.51 -11.69
CA LYS A 149 8.87 -22.09 -12.04
C LYS A 149 8.05 -21.84 -13.29
N ALA A 150 8.26 -22.64 -14.33
CA ALA A 150 7.54 -22.51 -15.59
C ALA A 150 6.05 -22.79 -15.40
N ALA A 151 5.69 -23.81 -14.61
CA ALA A 151 4.31 -24.10 -14.24
C ALA A 151 3.66 -22.92 -13.49
N GLY A 152 4.38 -22.32 -12.52
CA GLY A 152 3.93 -21.12 -11.82
C GLY A 152 3.62 -19.96 -12.77
N VAL A 153 4.52 -19.68 -13.73
CA VAL A 153 4.29 -18.66 -14.77
C VAL A 153 2.99 -18.94 -15.55
N THR A 154 2.80 -20.16 -16.05
CA THR A 154 1.59 -20.54 -16.77
C THR A 154 0.32 -20.38 -15.93
N ILE A 155 0.37 -20.72 -14.65
CA ILE A 155 -0.75 -20.52 -13.72
C ILE A 155 -1.06 -19.02 -13.58
N GLY A 156 -0.04 -18.19 -13.34
CA GLY A 156 -0.23 -16.74 -13.20
C GLY A 156 -0.75 -16.07 -14.47
N GLU A 157 -0.32 -16.50 -15.66
CA GLU A 157 -0.87 -16.05 -16.94
C GLU A 157 -2.36 -16.41 -17.06
N ALA A 158 -2.73 -17.63 -16.70
CA ALA A 158 -4.10 -18.09 -16.78
C ALA A 158 -5.04 -17.30 -15.84
N THR A 159 -4.63 -17.04 -14.59
CA THR A 159 -5.47 -16.30 -13.65
C THR A 159 -5.55 -14.80 -13.96
N ALA A 160 -4.46 -14.20 -14.44
CA ALA A 160 -4.48 -12.81 -14.92
C ALA A 160 -5.39 -12.65 -16.14
N SER A 161 -5.28 -13.57 -17.11
CA SER A 161 -6.15 -13.59 -18.28
C SER A 161 -7.61 -13.74 -17.88
N ALA A 162 -7.93 -14.67 -16.98
CA ALA A 162 -9.29 -14.85 -16.47
C ALA A 162 -9.84 -13.59 -15.81
N MET A 163 -9.04 -12.90 -14.99
CA MET A 163 -9.42 -11.62 -14.38
C MET A 163 -9.66 -10.54 -15.44
N LEU A 164 -8.75 -10.32 -16.37
CA LEU A 164 -8.89 -9.29 -17.41
C LEU A 164 -10.12 -9.55 -18.30
N ILE A 165 -10.37 -10.82 -18.64
CA ILE A 165 -11.55 -11.24 -19.43
C ILE A 165 -12.83 -10.99 -18.63
N ALA A 166 -12.89 -11.44 -17.37
CA ALA A 166 -14.05 -11.26 -16.50
C ALA A 166 -14.41 -9.77 -16.32
N ARG A 167 -13.42 -8.87 -16.47
CA ARG A 167 -13.59 -7.43 -16.26
C ARG A 167 -13.56 -6.59 -17.54
N MET A 168 -13.53 -7.20 -18.73
CA MET A 168 -13.37 -6.48 -20.01
C MET A 168 -14.51 -5.49 -20.32
N ASN A 169 -15.74 -5.82 -19.92
CA ASN A 169 -16.94 -5.01 -20.16
C ASN A 169 -17.71 -4.74 -18.86
N ASP A 170 -16.98 -4.50 -17.78
CA ASP A 170 -17.53 -4.37 -16.44
C ASP A 170 -18.11 -2.99 -16.12
N GLY A 171 -18.18 -2.07 -17.09
CA GLY A 171 -18.68 -0.71 -16.90
C GLY A 171 -17.61 0.32 -16.51
N ARG A 172 -16.34 -0.09 -16.36
CA ARG A 172 -15.21 0.85 -16.18
C ARG A 172 -15.12 1.83 -17.34
N PHE A 173 -14.81 3.09 -17.03
CA PHE A 173 -14.72 4.19 -18.00
C PHE A 173 -16.01 4.40 -18.80
N GLY A 174 -17.16 4.12 -18.16
CA GLY A 174 -18.48 4.41 -18.69
C GLY A 174 -18.67 5.90 -19.06
N PRO A 175 -19.86 6.26 -19.57
CA PRO A 175 -20.11 7.59 -20.11
C PRO A 175 -19.76 8.69 -19.12
N THR A 176 -19.30 9.83 -19.64
CA THR A 176 -19.01 11.02 -18.84
C THR A 176 -20.21 11.35 -17.96
N PRO A 177 -20.01 11.60 -16.65
CA PRO A 177 -21.11 11.90 -15.75
C PRO A 177 -21.89 13.12 -16.23
N THR A 178 -23.21 13.10 -16.09
CA THR A 178 -24.03 14.30 -16.32
C THR A 178 -23.60 15.36 -15.30
N PRO A 179 -23.18 16.56 -15.75
CA PRO A 179 -22.83 17.64 -14.83
C PRO A 179 -24.02 17.99 -13.94
N TYR A 180 -23.73 18.31 -12.67
CA TYR A 180 -24.77 18.80 -11.77
C TYR A 180 -25.38 20.12 -12.29
N PRO A 181 -26.68 20.37 -12.04
CA PRO A 181 -27.34 21.59 -12.50
C PRO A 181 -26.64 22.85 -12.01
N SER A 182 -26.64 23.92 -12.81
CA SER A 182 -26.14 25.24 -12.41
C SER A 182 -27.20 26.32 -12.67
N PRO A 183 -27.72 27.01 -11.64
CA PRO A 183 -27.43 26.83 -10.22
C PRO A 183 -28.11 25.57 -9.64
N ALA A 184 -27.38 24.75 -8.88
CA ALA A 184 -27.96 23.55 -8.26
C ALA A 184 -28.94 23.92 -7.12
N PRO A 185 -30.15 23.33 -7.02
CA PRO A 185 -31.00 23.51 -5.84
C PRO A 185 -30.29 23.12 -4.53
N PRO A 186 -30.75 23.59 -3.35
CA PRO A 186 -30.24 23.12 -2.06
C PRO A 186 -30.25 21.58 -1.96
N GLY A 187 -29.21 21.01 -1.35
CA GLY A 187 -29.03 19.56 -1.18
C GLY A 187 -28.41 18.83 -2.38
N ILE A 188 -28.27 19.49 -3.52
CA ILE A 188 -27.55 18.91 -4.67
C ILE A 188 -26.07 19.29 -4.56
N TRP A 189 -25.20 18.28 -4.69
CA TRP A 189 -23.74 18.49 -4.67
C TRP A 189 -23.33 19.50 -5.75
N ARG A 190 -22.31 20.29 -5.44
CA ARG A 190 -21.73 21.30 -6.33
C ARG A 190 -20.21 21.22 -6.27
N PRO A 191 -19.51 21.49 -7.39
CA PRO A 191 -18.07 21.61 -7.35
C PRO A 191 -17.61 22.68 -6.35
N THR A 192 -16.56 22.38 -5.59
CA THR A 192 -16.03 23.26 -4.53
C THR A 192 -14.72 23.94 -4.94
N PRO A 193 -14.38 25.10 -4.35
CA PRO A 193 -13.06 25.69 -4.51
C PRO A 193 -11.93 24.71 -4.11
N PRO A 194 -10.70 24.92 -4.63
CA PRO A 194 -10.32 25.98 -5.55
C PRO A 194 -10.64 25.67 -7.02
N ASN A 195 -10.76 24.40 -7.39
CA ASN A 195 -10.73 23.98 -8.80
C ASN A 195 -12.11 23.80 -9.43
N PHE A 196 -13.19 23.71 -8.64
CA PHE A 196 -14.56 23.54 -9.13
C PHE A 196 -14.71 22.39 -10.15
N LEU A 197 -14.01 21.28 -9.93
CA LEU A 197 -14.08 20.09 -10.77
C LEU A 197 -15.32 19.26 -10.46
N ASN A 198 -15.96 18.70 -11.48
CA ASN A 198 -16.93 17.61 -11.32
C ASN A 198 -16.22 16.31 -10.92
N ASP A 199 -16.97 15.36 -10.35
CA ASP A 199 -16.44 14.04 -10.02
C ASP A 199 -16.01 13.28 -11.30
N PRO A 200 -14.70 13.02 -11.50
CA PRO A 200 -14.21 12.30 -12.67
C PRO A 200 -14.40 10.77 -12.55
N ALA A 201 -14.85 10.28 -11.40
CA ALA A 201 -14.94 8.86 -11.07
C ALA A 201 -16.37 8.37 -10.84
N ALA A 202 -17.41 9.17 -11.13
CA ALA A 202 -18.81 8.77 -10.87
C ALA A 202 -19.25 7.50 -11.64
N TRP A 203 -18.56 7.15 -12.73
CA TRP A 203 -18.77 5.90 -13.46
C TRP A 203 -18.47 4.65 -12.60
N VAL A 204 -17.69 4.76 -11.51
CA VAL A 204 -17.37 3.66 -10.59
C VAL A 204 -18.64 3.04 -10.00
N GLY A 205 -19.67 3.85 -9.74
CA GLY A 205 -20.95 3.35 -9.22
C GLY A 205 -21.70 2.40 -10.17
N ASN A 206 -21.34 2.39 -11.46
CA ASN A 206 -21.95 1.54 -12.48
C ASN A 206 -21.09 0.31 -12.82
N VAL A 207 -19.96 0.12 -12.13
CA VAL A 207 -19.08 -1.02 -12.36
C VAL A 207 -19.72 -2.29 -11.81
N LEU A 208 -19.71 -3.38 -12.57
CA LEU A 208 -20.16 -4.69 -12.13
C LEU A 208 -19.45 -5.06 -10.82
N PRO A 209 -20.16 -5.33 -9.71
CA PRO A 209 -19.47 -5.58 -8.45
C PRO A 209 -18.59 -6.84 -8.50
N PHE A 210 -17.58 -6.90 -7.62
CA PHE A 210 -16.66 -8.05 -7.55
C PHE A 210 -17.22 -9.21 -6.71
N LEU A 211 -17.86 -8.90 -5.58
CA LEU A 211 -18.27 -9.89 -4.57
C LEU A 211 -19.78 -9.91 -4.31
N VAL A 212 -20.43 -8.75 -4.35
CA VAL A 212 -21.87 -8.63 -4.09
C VAL A 212 -22.67 -8.78 -5.39
N PRO A 213 -23.90 -9.30 -5.37
CA PRO A 213 -24.71 -9.46 -6.58
C PRO A 213 -25.11 -8.12 -7.22
N ASN A 214 -25.29 -7.07 -6.41
CA ASN A 214 -25.60 -5.71 -6.85
C ASN A 214 -25.23 -4.71 -5.75
N VAL A 215 -25.03 -3.44 -6.12
CA VAL A 215 -24.71 -2.37 -5.16
C VAL A 215 -25.90 -1.97 -4.28
N GLU A 216 -27.13 -2.23 -4.71
CA GLU A 216 -28.35 -1.92 -3.92
C GLU A 216 -28.39 -2.71 -2.60
N MET A 217 -27.74 -3.87 -2.54
CA MET A 217 -27.59 -4.66 -1.30
C MET A 217 -26.88 -3.89 -0.17
N LEU A 218 -26.03 -2.91 -0.51
CA LEU A 218 -25.24 -2.14 0.45
C LEU A 218 -25.77 -0.71 0.63
N ARG A 219 -26.93 -0.39 0.06
CA ARG A 219 -27.50 0.96 0.09
C ARG A 219 -28.07 1.26 1.47
N THR A 220 -27.65 2.38 2.04
CA THR A 220 -28.24 2.92 3.27
C THR A 220 -29.47 3.74 2.93
N ASP A 221 -30.23 4.11 3.96
CA ASP A 221 -31.19 5.20 3.85
C ASP A 221 -30.49 6.47 3.34
N GLY A 222 -31.25 7.28 2.60
CA GLY A 222 -30.77 8.56 2.09
C GLY A 222 -30.43 9.55 3.22
N PRO A 223 -29.83 10.70 2.88
CA PRO A 223 -29.50 11.71 3.89
C PRO A 223 -30.76 12.25 4.59
N ASN A 224 -30.57 12.76 5.81
CA ASN A 224 -31.60 13.48 6.55
C ASN A 224 -32.23 14.60 5.68
N PRO A 225 -33.57 14.78 5.69
CA PRO A 225 -34.20 15.86 4.95
C PRO A 225 -33.61 17.22 5.35
N LEU A 226 -33.40 18.12 4.39
CA LEU A 226 -32.76 19.42 4.64
C LEU A 226 -33.50 20.30 5.67
N THR A 227 -34.79 20.05 5.87
CA THR A 227 -35.66 20.78 6.82
C THR A 227 -35.79 20.08 8.18
N SER A 228 -35.12 18.94 8.37
CA SER A 228 -35.18 18.15 9.59
C SER A 228 -34.29 18.73 10.69
N ALA A 229 -34.58 18.37 11.94
CA ALA A 229 -33.75 18.76 13.08
C ALA A 229 -32.40 18.02 13.03
N GLU A 230 -32.41 16.77 12.59
CA GLU A 230 -31.26 15.90 12.47
C GLU A 230 -30.24 16.45 11.45
N TYR A 231 -30.71 16.90 10.27
CA TYR A 231 -29.84 17.59 9.31
C TYR A 231 -29.24 18.87 9.90
N ALA A 232 -30.02 19.64 10.67
CA ALA A 232 -29.55 20.88 11.27
C ALA A 232 -28.48 20.62 12.35
N GLU A 233 -28.58 19.52 13.08
CA GLU A 233 -27.58 19.07 14.04
C GLU A 233 -26.26 18.72 13.33
N ASP A 234 -26.30 17.81 12.34
CA ASP A 234 -25.13 17.41 11.56
C ASP A 234 -24.44 18.63 10.90
N PHE A 235 -25.23 19.53 10.32
CA PHE A 235 -24.71 20.75 9.68
C PHE A 235 -24.00 21.67 10.68
N ASN A 236 -24.54 21.84 11.88
CA ASN A 236 -23.94 22.69 12.91
C ASN A 236 -22.67 22.07 13.48
N GLU A 237 -22.63 20.74 13.67
CA GLU A 237 -21.41 20.03 14.09
C GLU A 237 -20.28 20.25 13.07
N VAL A 238 -20.54 20.02 11.78
CA VAL A 238 -19.53 20.25 10.72
C VAL A 238 -19.10 21.71 10.67
N LYS A 239 -20.02 22.66 10.87
CA LYS A 239 -19.67 24.09 10.89
C LYS A 239 -18.79 24.46 12.08
N GLU A 240 -19.08 23.93 13.25
CA GLU A 240 -18.34 24.18 14.48
C GLU A 240 -16.96 23.52 14.45
N LEU A 241 -16.92 22.22 14.17
CA LEU A 241 -15.70 21.43 14.21
C LEU A 241 -14.89 21.52 12.92
N GLY A 242 -15.52 21.67 11.75
CA GLY A 242 -14.86 21.66 10.44
C GLY A 242 -14.28 23.01 10.00
N SER A 243 -14.57 24.11 10.72
CA SER A 243 -14.00 25.42 10.41
C SER A 243 -12.47 25.40 10.42
N LEU A 244 -11.83 26.08 9.44
CA LEU A 244 -10.38 26.26 9.42
C LEU A 244 -9.87 26.97 10.69
N THR A 245 -10.70 27.85 11.24
CA THR A 245 -10.42 28.63 12.47
C THR A 245 -11.30 28.18 13.64
N SER A 246 -11.68 26.89 13.68
CA SER A 246 -12.43 26.33 14.81
C SER A 246 -11.68 26.57 16.12
N THR A 247 -12.40 27.01 17.14
CA THR A 247 -11.88 27.19 18.51
C THR A 247 -12.31 26.05 19.44
N THR A 248 -13.15 25.14 18.96
CA THR A 248 -13.71 24.02 19.70
C THR A 248 -13.11 22.67 19.28
N ARG A 249 -12.69 22.52 18.01
CA ARG A 249 -11.95 21.35 17.55
C ARG A 249 -10.64 21.20 18.32
N THR A 250 -10.43 20.03 18.91
CA THR A 250 -9.22 19.71 19.67
C THR A 250 -8.01 19.51 18.76
N PRO A 251 -6.78 19.60 19.31
CA PRO A 251 -5.57 19.23 18.57
C PRO A 251 -5.61 17.80 18.04
N ASP A 252 -6.03 16.83 18.86
CA ASP A 252 -6.12 15.42 18.47
C ASP A 252 -7.09 15.19 17.30
N GLN A 253 -8.26 15.83 17.30
CA GLN A 253 -9.20 15.79 16.16
C GLN A 253 -8.59 16.39 14.88
N THR A 254 -7.74 17.42 15.01
CA THR A 254 -7.03 18.00 13.87
C THR A 254 -5.97 17.04 13.34
N ASP A 255 -5.18 16.42 14.22
CA ASP A 255 -4.17 15.43 13.85
C ASP A 255 -4.82 14.20 13.20
N ALA A 256 -5.94 13.71 13.74
CA ALA A 256 -6.72 12.62 13.14
C ALA A 256 -7.23 12.99 11.75
N ALA A 257 -7.80 14.18 11.57
CA ALA A 257 -8.28 14.64 10.27
C ALA A 257 -7.15 14.77 9.23
N ILE A 258 -5.95 15.17 9.64
CA ILE A 258 -4.77 15.22 8.76
C ILE A 258 -4.27 13.82 8.44
N PHE A 259 -4.22 12.93 9.43
CA PHE A 259 -3.75 11.56 9.25
C PHE A 259 -4.59 10.78 8.23
N TRP A 260 -5.92 10.90 8.30
CA TRP A 260 -6.85 10.16 7.42
C TRP A 260 -7.07 10.79 6.04
N GLN A 261 -6.42 11.90 5.72
CA GLN A 261 -6.45 12.49 4.36
C GLN A 261 -5.64 11.69 3.33
N ASP A 262 -4.83 10.73 3.76
CA ASP A 262 -4.01 9.89 2.87
C ASP A 262 -4.88 9.07 1.89
N HIS A 263 -4.26 8.58 0.83
CA HIS A 263 -4.92 7.72 -0.14
C HIS A 263 -5.31 6.37 0.52
N ALA A 264 -6.58 6.24 0.90
CA ALA A 264 -7.10 5.17 1.76
C ALA A 264 -6.64 3.76 1.33
N HIS A 265 -6.72 3.41 0.05
CA HIS A 265 -6.31 2.07 -0.40
C HIS A 265 -4.80 1.86 -0.30
N ALA A 266 -3.97 2.89 -0.47
CA ALA A 266 -2.53 2.77 -0.31
C ALA A 266 -2.18 2.58 1.18
N LEU A 267 -2.83 3.37 2.04
CA LEU A 267 -2.72 3.28 3.49
C LEU A 267 -3.07 1.88 3.99
N PHE A 268 -4.24 1.34 3.64
CA PHE A 268 -4.65 0.01 4.07
C PHE A 268 -3.77 -1.10 3.50
N ASN A 269 -3.36 -1.03 2.23
CA ASN A 269 -2.41 -2.00 1.68
C ASN A 269 -1.07 -1.98 2.43
N ARG A 270 -0.57 -0.80 2.84
CA ARG A 270 0.63 -0.70 3.71
C ARG A 270 0.41 -1.37 5.07
N ILE A 271 -0.75 -1.16 5.68
CA ILE A 271 -1.12 -1.81 6.95
C ILE A 271 -1.15 -3.33 6.77
N PHE A 272 -1.82 -3.84 5.74
CA PHE A 272 -1.91 -5.28 5.49
C PHE A 272 -0.54 -5.92 5.23
N ARG A 273 0.34 -5.29 4.45
CA ARG A 273 1.73 -5.75 4.28
C ARG A 273 2.48 -5.81 5.62
N THR A 274 2.25 -4.85 6.51
CA THR A 274 2.89 -4.82 7.84
C THR A 274 2.36 -5.93 8.75
N LEU A 275 1.07 -6.26 8.68
CA LEU A 275 0.46 -7.34 9.46
C LEU A 275 0.84 -8.74 8.95
N ALA A 276 1.14 -8.86 7.66
CA ALA A 276 1.52 -10.13 7.03
C ALA A 276 3.01 -10.51 7.23
N ALA A 277 3.86 -9.54 7.60
CA ALA A 277 5.31 -9.70 7.76
C ALA A 277 5.72 -10.23 9.14
#